data_AF-A0A2R6IVD2-F1
#
_entry.id   AF-A0A2R6IVD2-F1
#
_cell.length_a   1.000
_cell.length_b   1.000
_cell.length_c   1.000
_cell.angle_alpha   90.00
_cell.angle_beta   90.00
_cell.angle_gamma   90.00
#
_symmetry.space_group_name_H-M   'P 1'
#
loop_
_entity.id
_entity.type
_entity.pdbx_description
1 polymer ?
#
loop_
_entity_poly.entity_id
_entity_poly.type
_entity_poly.pdbx_seq_one_letter_code
_entity_poly.pdbx_strand_id
1 'polypeptide(L)'
;MDLSDARADLTVAVAAALGAVALTVGLDLFAGVPVSTPVRLVPVAVYFLYLFTRKGGPYAAVDTPRVWTAVVVLATVAAAAYAVVT
;
A
#
# COMPACT_ATOMS: atom_id res chain seq x y z
N MET A 1 -18.22 -12.95 -10.87
CA MET A 1 -16.88 -12.49 -10.51
C MET A 1 -16.01 -12.70 -11.72
N ASP A 2 -15.42 -11.63 -12.25
CA ASP A 2 -14.49 -11.72 -13.38
C ASP A 2 -13.08 -11.97 -12.84
N LEU A 3 -12.37 -12.93 -13.44
CA LEU A 3 -11.00 -13.28 -13.06
C LEU A 3 -10.03 -12.12 -13.33
N SER A 4 -10.39 -11.26 -14.29
CA SER A 4 -9.63 -10.07 -14.67
C SER A 4 -9.60 -9.04 -13.54
N ASP A 5 -10.77 -8.82 -12.91
CA ASP A 5 -10.88 -7.94 -11.75
C ASP A 5 -10.10 -8.52 -10.56
N ALA A 6 -10.28 -9.82 -10.27
CA ALA A 6 -9.57 -10.47 -9.17
C ALA A 6 -8.03 -10.39 -9.31
N ARG A 7 -7.50 -10.51 -10.53
CA ARG A 7 -6.05 -10.34 -10.78
C ARG A 7 -5.59 -8.91 -10.56
N ALA A 8 -6.41 -7.93 -10.94
CA ALA A 8 -6.06 -6.53 -10.74
C ALA A 8 -6.00 -6.18 -9.24
N ASP A 9 -6.93 -6.73 -8.47
CA ASP A 9 -7.01 -6.57 -7.00
C ASP A 9 -5.80 -7.18 -6.32
N LEU A 10 -5.45 -8.39 -6.76
CA LEU A 10 -4.27 -9.10 -6.29
C LEU A 10 -3.00 -8.27 -6.50
N THR A 11 -2.92 -7.50 -7.58
CA THR A 11 -1.75 -6.65 -7.86
C THR A 11 -1.59 -5.56 -6.80
N VAL A 12 -2.68 -4.87 -6.43
CA VAL A 12 -2.65 -3.83 -5.39
C VAL A 12 -2.42 -4.46 -4.00
N ALA A 13 -3.06 -5.61 -3.74
CA ALA A 13 -2.91 -6.35 -2.49
C ALA A 13 -1.47 -6.81 -2.27
N VAL A 14 -0.83 -7.38 -3.30
CA VAL A 14 0.57 -7.81 -3.27
C VAL A 14 1.50 -6.63 -3.07
N ALA A 15 1.26 -5.50 -3.75
CA ALA A 15 2.05 -4.29 -3.54
C ALA A 15 1.97 -3.80 -2.08
N ALA A 16 0.78 -3.83 -1.48
CA ALA A 16 0.58 -3.41 -0.10
C ALA A 16 1.24 -4.36 0.90
N ALA A 17 1.10 -5.67 0.69
CA ALA A 17 1.74 -6.68 1.51
C ALA A 17 3.27 -6.57 1.45
N LEU A 18 3.83 -6.46 0.24
CA LEU A 18 5.27 -6.27 0.04
C LEU A 18 5.76 -4.95 0.65
N GLY A 19 4.98 -3.88 0.57
CA GLY A 19 5.32 -2.61 1.23
C GLY A 19 5.40 -2.73 2.75
N ALA A 20 4.43 -3.40 3.38
CA ALA A 20 4.45 -3.64 4.83
C ALA A 20 5.64 -4.51 5.26
N VAL A 21 5.93 -5.57 4.49
CA VAL A 21 7.10 -6.43 4.71
C VAL A 21 8.39 -5.65 4.51
N ALA A 22 8.50 -4.82 3.48
CA ALA A 22 9.68 -4.00 3.20
C ALA A 22 9.96 -2.99 4.32
N LEU A 23 8.93 -2.35 4.88
CA LEU A 23 9.08 -1.47 6.03
C LEU A 23 9.59 -2.24 7.26
N THR A 24 9.03 -3.41 7.53
CA THR A 24 9.40 -4.21 8.70
C THR A 24 10.80 -4.80 8.54
N VAL A 25 11.04 -5.53 7.46
CA VAL A 25 12.31 -6.22 7.24
C VAL A 25 13.42 -5.23 6.91
N GLY A 26 13.15 -4.26 6.03
CA GLY A 26 14.14 -3.28 5.59
C GLY A 26 14.57 -2.31 6.69
N LEU A 27 13.61 -1.69 7.38
CA LEU A 27 13.94 -0.66 8.36
C LEU A 27 14.19 -1.21 9.75
N ASP A 28 13.28 -2.04 10.28
CA ASP A 28 13.41 -2.55 11.65
C ASP A 28 14.52 -3.59 11.74
N LEU A 29 14.52 -4.58 10.83
CA LEU A 29 15.40 -5.74 10.93
C LEU A 29 16.81 -5.48 10.35
N PHE A 30 16.90 -4.80 9.21
CA PHE A 30 18.20 -4.52 8.56
C PHE A 30 18.81 -3.17 8.94
N ALA A 31 18.01 -2.10 9.04
CA ALA A 31 18.53 -0.76 9.35
C ALA A 31 18.51 -0.42 10.85
N GLY A 32 17.88 -1.27 11.70
CA GLY A 32 17.75 -1.02 13.14
C GLY A 32 16.89 0.19 13.49
N VAL A 33 16.04 0.65 12.56
CA VAL A 33 15.14 1.79 12.75
C VAL A 33 13.79 1.26 13.25
N PRO A 34 13.41 1.52 14.51
CA PRO A 34 12.18 0.98 15.08
C PRO A 34 10.95 1.57 14.38
N VAL A 35 10.28 0.76 13.56
CA VAL A 35 9.05 1.18 12.88
C VAL A 35 7.84 0.88 13.75
N SER A 36 7.07 1.89 14.12
CA SER A 36 5.83 1.71 14.89
C SER A 36 4.74 0.98 14.09
N THR A 37 3.87 0.23 14.77
CA THR A 37 2.76 -0.51 14.13
C THR A 37 1.90 0.34 13.19
N PRO A 38 1.50 1.58 13.55
CA PRO A 38 0.72 2.43 12.64
C PRO A 38 1.43 2.69 11.31
N VAL A 39 2.76 2.92 11.34
CA VAL A 39 3.56 3.19 10.13
C VAL A 39 3.66 1.94 9.25
N ARG A 40 3.79 0.75 9.84
CA ARG A 40 3.81 -0.54 9.10
C ARG A 40 2.49 -0.81 8.36
N LEU A 41 1.37 -0.31 8.89
CA LEU A 41 0.03 -0.53 8.35
C LEU A 41 -0.34 0.45 7.23
N VAL A 42 0.43 1.52 7.00
CA VAL A 42 0.17 2.52 5.95
C VAL A 42 -0.12 1.87 4.57
N PRO A 43 0.74 1.01 4.01
CA PRO A 43 0.47 0.40 2.70
C PRO A 43 -0.80 -0.46 2.69
N VAL A 44 -1.12 -1.12 3.80
CA VAL A 44 -2.34 -1.92 3.95
C VAL A 44 -3.57 -1.03 4.01
N ALA A 45 -3.52 0.09 4.72
CA ALA A 45 -4.61 1.06 4.78
C ALA A 45 -4.93 1.63 3.39
N VAL A 46 -3.92 1.88 2.56
CA VAL A 46 -4.10 2.30 1.16
C VAL A 46 -4.84 1.24 0.35
N TYR A 47 -4.50 -0.04 0.52
CA TYR A 47 -5.24 -1.12 -0.14
C TYR A 47 -6.70 -1.20 0.32
N PHE A 48 -6.98 -1.00 1.61
CA PHE A 48 -8.36 -0.93 2.08
C PHE A 48 -9.11 0.25 1.45
N LEU A 49 -8.50 1.43 1.34
CA LEU A 49 -9.10 2.57 0.66
C LEU A 49 -9.47 2.23 -0.79
N TYR A 50 -8.57 1.59 -1.54
CA TYR A 50 -8.85 1.08 -2.88
C TYR A 50 -10.10 0.20 -2.94
N LEU A 51 -10.25 -0.75 -2.00
CA LEU A 51 -11.43 -1.63 -1.95
C LEU A 51 -12.75 -0.88 -1.71
N PHE A 52 -12.71 0.25 -1.00
CA PHE A 52 -13.88 1.07 -0.73
C PHE A 52 -14.23 2.00 -1.89
N THR A 53 -13.23 2.60 -2.56
CA THR A 53 -13.48 3.60 -3.62
C THR A 53 -13.94 2.97 -4.94
N ARG A 54 -13.41 1.78 -5.27
CA ARG A 54 -13.65 1.11 -6.55
C ARG A 54 -15.11 0.73 -6.82
N LYS A 55 -15.99 0.79 -5.82
CA LYS A 55 -17.40 0.37 -5.91
C LYS A 55 -18.30 1.35 -6.68
N GLY A 56 -17.72 2.25 -7.48
CA GLY A 56 -18.46 3.13 -8.40
C GLY A 56 -18.73 4.53 -7.84
N GLY A 57 -17.78 5.12 -7.12
CA GLY A 57 -17.85 6.53 -6.71
C GLY A 57 -17.59 7.54 -7.84
N PRO A 58 -17.77 8.85 -7.60
CA PRO A 58 -17.56 9.92 -8.58
C PRO A 58 -16.13 9.98 -9.16
N TYR A 59 -15.18 9.26 -8.56
CA TYR A 59 -13.78 9.17 -8.97
C TYR A 59 -13.44 7.92 -9.81
N ALA A 60 -14.44 7.17 -10.28
CA ALA A 60 -14.23 5.92 -11.03
C ALA A 60 -13.29 6.05 -12.24
N ALA A 61 -13.17 7.23 -12.85
CA ALA A 61 -12.25 7.49 -13.96
C ALA A 61 -10.76 7.43 -13.58
N VAL A 62 -10.42 7.74 -12.33
CA VAL A 62 -9.03 7.70 -11.81
C VAL A 62 -8.78 6.47 -10.91
N ASP A 63 -9.84 5.76 -10.55
CA ASP A 63 -9.84 4.59 -9.67
C ASP A 63 -9.39 3.31 -10.41
N THR A 64 -8.16 3.36 -10.92
CA THR A 64 -7.56 2.23 -11.64
C THR A 64 -6.57 1.46 -10.76
N PRO A 65 -6.48 0.13 -10.88
CA PRO A 65 -5.52 -0.69 -10.13
C PRO A 65 -4.07 -0.22 -10.27
N ARG A 66 -3.69 0.30 -11.45
CA ARG A 66 -2.36 0.86 -11.70
C ARG A 66 -2.08 2.11 -10.87
N VAL A 67 -3.04 3.04 -10.81
CA VAL A 67 -2.91 4.26 -10.00
C VAL A 67 -2.79 3.89 -8.52
N TRP A 68 -3.64 2.98 -8.03
CA TRP A 68 -3.57 2.53 -6.64
C TRP A 68 -2.29 1.78 -6.29
N THR A 69 -1.75 0.99 -7.21
CA THR A 69 -0.43 0.38 -7.01
C THR A 69 0.65 1.45 -6.84
N ALA A 70 0.63 2.51 -7.66
CA ALA A 70 1.56 3.63 -7.51
C ALA A 70 1.35 4.37 -6.17
N VAL A 71 0.11 4.59 -5.75
CA VAL A 71 -0.22 5.21 -4.45
C VAL A 71 0.31 4.36 -3.30
N VAL A 72 0.16 3.02 -3.35
CA VAL A 72 0.73 2.11 -2.35
C VAL A 72 2.25 2.25 -2.27
N VAL A 73 2.93 2.29 -3.41
CA VAL A 73 4.40 2.46 -3.46
C VAL A 73 4.79 3.81 -2.87
N LEU A 74 4.15 4.91 -3.29
CA LEU A 74 4.43 6.25 -2.78
C LEU A 74 4.17 6.35 -1.27
N ALA A 75 3.07 5.78 -0.78
CA ALA A 75 2.75 5.75 0.63
C ALA A 75 3.75 4.93 1.43
N THR A 76 4.25 3.81 0.88
CA THR A 76 5.32 3.01 1.51
C THR A 76 6.61 3.81 1.61
N VAL A 77 7.01 4.50 0.55
CA VAL A 77 8.22 5.35 0.55
C VAL A 77 8.06 6.51 1.54
N ALA A 78 6.89 7.16 1.58
CA ALA A 78 6.62 8.23 2.52
C ALA A 78 6.63 7.73 3.97
N ALA A 79 6.07 6.56 4.26
CA ALA A 79 6.11 5.92 5.56
C ALA A 79 7.55 5.58 5.98
N ALA A 80 8.36 5.08 5.04
CA ALA A 80 9.78 4.82 5.28
C ALA A 80 10.55 6.11 5.61
N ALA A 81 10.37 7.15 4.80
CA ALA A 81 10.99 8.45 5.03
C ALA A 81 10.58 9.05 6.38
N TYR A 82 9.29 8.96 6.72
CA TYR A 82 8.79 9.38 8.03
C TYR A 82 9.48 8.65 9.17
N ALA A 83 9.54 7.31 9.12
CA ALA A 83 10.19 6.50 10.16
C ALA A 83 11.68 6.77 10.34
N VAL A 84 12.38 7.24 9.29
CA VAL A 84 13.80 7.56 9.35
C VAL A 84 14.07 8.96 9.93
N VAL A 85 13.15 9.90 9.73
CA VAL A 85 13.33 11.31 10.14
C VAL A 85 12.87 11.56 11.59
N THR A 86 12.01 10.69 12.13
CA THR A 86 11.48 10.79 13.51
C THR A 86 12.19 9.86 14.47
#